data_AF-A0A935JSE0-F1
#
_entry.id   AF-A0A935JSE0-F1
#
_cell.length_a   1.000
_cell.length_b   1.000
_cell.length_c   1.000
_cell.angle_alpha   90.00
_cell.angle_beta   90.00
_cell.angle_gamma   90.00
#
_symmetry.space_group_name_H-M   'P 1'
#
loop_
_entity.id
_entity.type
_entity.pdbx_description
1 polymer ?
#
loop_
_entity_poly.entity_id
_entity_poly.type
_entity_poly.pdbx_seq_one_letter_code
_entity_poly.pdbx_strand_id
1 'polypeptide(L)'
;MKLSFLLAFCLLILMACSTTQKPFSNLKAEDCSQFIFGRIESRRQLTEADKKALLEKGLRIQEVILDNFYLGSWNQKWAQTDLEKTNIRSLNPFGFQDKLASGLNVTDLKKLVESPGKSIILLQTITTVDSTEWSAFGELIFHKDYFYRLVVPHQNLMDLIQYPCLRMMSIVKENYEPEDQSFNPKK
;
A
#
# COMPACT_ATOMS: atom_id res chain seq x y z
N MET A 1 -49.57 1.27 -28.45
CA MET A 1 -48.55 1.96 -27.64
C MET A 1 -48.32 1.23 -26.31
N LYS A 2 -47.69 0.05 -26.30
CA LYS A 2 -47.36 -0.68 -25.05
C LYS A 2 -46.05 -1.50 -25.11
N LEU A 3 -45.25 -1.37 -26.17
CA LEU A 3 -44.00 -2.15 -26.32
C LEU A 3 -42.73 -1.30 -26.11
N SER A 4 -42.82 0.01 -26.31
CA SER A 4 -41.67 0.93 -26.19
C SER A 4 -41.30 1.26 -24.74
N PHE A 5 -42.21 1.03 -23.78
CA PHE A 5 -41.97 1.31 -22.36
C PHE A 5 -41.21 0.17 -21.64
N LEU A 6 -41.26 -1.07 -22.15
CA LEU A 6 -40.51 -2.18 -21.54
C LEU A 6 -39.01 -2.12 -21.86
N LEU A 7 -38.64 -1.63 -23.06
CA LEU A 7 -37.24 -1.51 -23.48
C LEU A 7 -36.49 -0.39 -22.73
N ALA A 8 -37.17 0.69 -22.34
CA ALA A 8 -36.58 1.76 -21.54
C ALA A 8 -36.29 1.35 -20.08
N PHE A 9 -37.09 0.43 -19.52
CA PHE A 9 -36.89 -0.03 -18.14
C PHE A 9 -35.74 -1.05 -18.02
N CYS A 10 -35.48 -1.86 -19.05
CA CYS A 10 -34.32 -2.75 -19.07
C CYS A 10 -32.99 -2.01 -19.28
N LEU A 11 -32.97 -0.87 -19.98
CA LEU A 11 -31.77 -0.05 -20.17
C LEU A 11 -31.36 0.74 -18.92
N LEU A 12 -32.30 1.10 -18.05
CA LEU A 12 -32.00 1.76 -16.77
C LEU A 12 -31.39 0.82 -15.72
N ILE A 13 -31.61 -0.50 -15.83
CA ILE A 13 -31.05 -1.49 -14.89
C ILE A 13 -29.57 -1.78 -15.17
N LEU A 14 -29.10 -1.57 -16.41
CA LEU A 14 -27.68 -1.72 -16.78
C LEU A 14 -26.82 -0.50 -16.44
N MET A 15 -27.42 0.65 -16.09
CA MET A 15 -26.72 1.84 -15.61
C MET A 15 -26.60 1.92 -14.08
N ALA A 16 -27.13 0.94 -13.35
CA ALA A 16 -26.59 0.62 -12.04
C ALA A 16 -25.25 -0.10 -12.25
N CYS A 17 -24.27 0.66 -12.74
CA CYS A 17 -22.87 0.37 -12.51
C CYS A 17 -22.73 0.39 -10.99
N SER A 18 -22.98 -0.77 -10.37
CA SER A 18 -22.50 -1.03 -9.04
C SER A 18 -21.02 -0.78 -9.13
N THR A 19 -20.58 0.40 -8.67
CA THR A 19 -19.24 0.54 -8.14
C THR A 19 -19.21 -0.34 -6.91
N THR A 20 -19.18 -1.66 -7.13
CA THR A 20 -18.73 -2.63 -6.15
C THR A 20 -17.36 -2.12 -5.80
N GLN A 21 -17.25 -1.49 -4.63
CA GLN A 21 -15.95 -1.13 -4.06
C GLN A 21 -15.12 -2.40 -4.19
N LYS A 22 -14.06 -2.35 -5.01
CA LYS A 22 -13.15 -3.48 -5.12
C LYS A 22 -12.72 -3.80 -3.68
N PRO A 23 -12.80 -5.07 -3.25
CA PRO A 23 -12.41 -5.43 -1.89
C PRO A 23 -10.96 -4.97 -1.67
N PHE A 24 -10.63 -4.50 -0.46
CA PHE A 24 -9.27 -4.09 -0.07
C PHE A 24 -8.31 -5.30 0.06
N SER A 25 -8.30 -6.18 -0.94
CA SER A 25 -7.56 -7.45 -0.99
C SER A 25 -7.13 -7.71 -2.43
N ASN A 26 -5.87 -8.10 -2.63
CA ASN A 26 -5.30 -8.42 -3.95
C ASN A 26 -5.32 -7.24 -4.93
N LEU A 27 -4.89 -6.07 -4.48
CA LEU A 27 -4.86 -4.86 -5.32
C LEU A 27 -3.63 -4.91 -6.24
N LYS A 28 -3.81 -4.57 -7.52
CA LYS A 28 -2.71 -4.28 -8.44
C LYS A 28 -2.16 -2.86 -8.21
N ALA A 29 -1.00 -2.54 -8.79
CA ALA A 29 -0.43 -1.19 -8.74
C ALA A 29 -1.44 -0.09 -9.11
N GLU A 30 -2.17 -0.31 -10.21
CA GLU A 30 -3.22 0.58 -10.72
C GLU A 30 -4.37 0.76 -9.71
N ASP A 31 -4.71 -0.28 -8.95
CA ASP A 31 -5.76 -0.21 -7.94
C ASP A 31 -5.28 0.57 -6.71
N CYS A 32 -4.02 0.38 -6.31
CA CYS A 32 -3.42 1.11 -5.19
C CYS A 32 -3.35 2.61 -5.43
N SER A 33 -3.22 3.05 -6.69
CA SER A 33 -3.20 4.47 -7.06
C SER A 33 -4.44 5.25 -6.63
N GLN A 34 -5.57 4.55 -6.39
CA GLN A 34 -6.83 5.15 -5.95
C GLN A 34 -6.90 5.38 -4.44
N PHE A 35 -5.91 4.87 -3.70
CA PHE A 35 -5.86 4.94 -2.26
C PHE A 35 -4.69 5.81 -1.79
N ILE A 36 -4.89 6.44 -0.65
CA ILE A 36 -3.89 7.17 0.09
C ILE A 36 -3.63 6.38 1.36
N PHE A 37 -2.36 6.21 1.71
CA PHE A 37 -1.96 5.65 3.00
C PHE A 37 -1.43 6.77 3.90
N GLY A 38 -1.71 6.68 5.19
CA GLY A 38 -1.12 7.58 6.17
C GLY A 38 -1.73 7.48 7.55
N ARG A 39 -1.58 8.56 8.32
CA ARG A 39 -2.06 8.65 9.70
C ARG A 39 -3.48 9.23 9.74
N ILE A 40 -4.31 8.59 10.53
CA ILE A 40 -5.70 8.95 10.77
C ILE A 40 -5.82 9.37 12.23
N GLU A 41 -6.30 10.59 12.44
CA GLU A 41 -6.63 11.10 13.78
C GLU A 41 -8.15 11.12 13.93
N SER A 42 -8.66 10.49 14.98
CA SER A 42 -10.08 10.51 15.33
C SER A 42 -10.37 11.47 16.48
N ARG A 43 -11.63 11.88 16.61
CA ARG A 43 -12.08 12.74 17.74
C ARG A 43 -12.13 11.98 19.07
N ARG A 44 -12.34 10.67 18.99
CA ARG A 44 -12.41 9.72 20.12
C ARG A 44 -11.98 8.33 19.64
N GLN A 45 -11.81 7.41 20.57
CA GLN A 45 -11.39 6.06 20.22
C GLN A 45 -12.46 5.41 19.33
N LEU A 46 -12.02 4.82 18.22
CA LEU A 46 -12.88 4.15 17.26
C LEU A 46 -13.27 2.77 17.79
N THR A 47 -14.57 2.53 17.91
CA THR A 47 -15.14 1.21 18.16
C THR A 47 -15.10 0.36 16.90
N GLU A 48 -15.33 -0.95 17.01
CA GLU A 48 -15.45 -1.81 15.82
C GLU A 48 -16.60 -1.40 14.90
N ALA A 49 -17.70 -0.87 15.44
CA ALA A 49 -18.80 -0.33 14.67
C ALA A 49 -18.37 0.92 13.87
N ASP A 50 -17.58 1.81 14.49
CA ASP A 50 -17.02 2.96 13.79
C ASP A 50 -16.08 2.52 12.65
N LYS A 51 -15.18 1.58 12.92
CA LYS A 51 -14.24 1.03 11.93
C LYS A 51 -14.98 0.43 10.74
N LYS A 52 -16.06 -0.31 11.00
CA LYS A 52 -16.91 -0.90 9.95
C LYS A 52 -17.60 0.20 9.11
N ALA A 53 -18.22 1.19 9.74
CA ALA A 53 -18.89 2.29 9.03
C ALA A 53 -17.91 3.15 8.20
N LEU A 54 -16.69 3.34 8.69
CA LEU A 54 -15.63 4.01 7.94
C LEU A 54 -15.17 3.18 6.74
N LEU A 55 -15.04 1.86 6.91
CA LEU A 55 -14.65 0.95 5.83
C LEU A 55 -15.66 0.96 4.68
N GLU A 56 -16.96 0.96 4.99
CA GLU A 56 -18.04 1.09 4.00
C GLU A 56 -17.93 2.42 3.21
N LYS A 57 -17.43 3.47 3.86
CA LYS A 57 -17.12 4.76 3.22
C LYS A 57 -15.76 4.79 2.53
N GLY A 58 -15.02 3.68 2.50
CA GLY A 58 -13.73 3.57 1.83
C GLY A 58 -12.54 4.09 2.64
N LEU A 59 -12.64 4.13 3.98
CA LEU A 59 -11.51 4.39 4.90
C LEU A 59 -11.30 3.18 5.79
N ARG A 60 -10.15 2.54 5.65
CA ARG A 60 -9.78 1.32 6.36
C ARG A 60 -8.76 1.64 7.45
N ILE A 61 -9.10 1.31 8.69
CA ILE A 61 -8.13 1.25 9.79
C ILE A 61 -7.30 -0.03 9.66
N GLN A 62 -5.97 0.09 9.74
CA GLN A 62 -5.04 -1.04 9.64
C GLN A 62 -4.28 -1.29 10.94
N GLU A 63 -3.96 -0.24 11.69
CA GLU A 63 -3.19 -0.36 12.92
C GLU A 63 -3.57 0.75 13.90
N VAL A 64 -3.50 0.44 15.20
CA VAL A 64 -3.64 1.42 16.28
C VAL A 64 -2.24 1.81 16.72
N ILE A 65 -1.92 3.10 16.68
CA ILE A 65 -0.62 3.62 17.13
C ILE A 65 -0.72 4.00 18.62
N LEU A 66 -1.68 4.85 18.93
CA LEU A 66 -1.96 5.45 20.24
C LEU A 66 -3.46 5.78 20.33
N ASP A 67 -3.91 6.29 21.47
CA ASP A 67 -5.29 6.76 21.64
C ASP A 67 -5.67 7.75 20.53
N ASN A 68 -6.72 7.42 19.79
CA ASN A 68 -7.27 8.19 18.67
C ASN A 68 -6.34 8.36 17.46
N PHE A 69 -5.18 7.70 17.42
CA PHE A 69 -4.25 7.73 16.30
C PHE A 69 -4.10 6.35 15.68
N TYR A 70 -4.34 6.29 14.37
CA TYR A 70 -4.34 5.05 13.60
C TYR A 70 -3.47 5.19 12.34
N LEU A 71 -2.97 4.06 11.85
CA LEU A 71 -2.54 3.95 10.45
C LEU A 71 -3.69 3.34 9.65
N GLY A 72 -3.85 3.83 8.43
CA GLY A 72 -4.86 3.29 7.54
C GLY A 72 -4.72 3.78 6.11
N SER A 73 -5.63 3.28 5.28
CA SER A 73 -5.73 3.68 3.89
C SER A 73 -7.14 4.16 3.58
N TRP A 74 -7.25 5.17 2.73
CA TRP A 74 -8.53 5.73 2.32
C TRP A 74 -8.56 6.05 0.84
N ASN A 75 -9.74 5.98 0.24
CA ASN A 75 -9.92 6.38 -1.15
C ASN A 75 -9.63 7.89 -1.31
N GLN A 76 -9.00 8.31 -2.40
CA GLN A 76 -8.73 9.72 -2.71
C GLN A 76 -9.97 10.62 -2.64
N LYS A 77 -11.17 10.08 -2.90
CA LYS A 77 -12.45 10.81 -2.76
C LYS A 77 -12.69 11.37 -1.35
N TRP A 78 -12.04 10.85 -0.31
CA TRP A 78 -12.13 11.40 1.04
C TRP A 78 -11.64 12.84 1.16
N ALA A 79 -10.84 13.34 0.21
CA ALA A 79 -10.47 14.76 0.15
C ALA A 79 -11.70 15.69 0.00
N GLN A 80 -12.83 15.16 -0.45
CA GLN A 80 -14.08 15.90 -0.66
C GLN A 80 -15.12 15.65 0.46
N THR A 81 -14.81 14.76 1.42
CA THR A 81 -15.71 14.43 2.51
C THR A 81 -15.67 15.52 3.58
N ASP A 82 -16.85 15.95 4.04
CA ASP A 82 -16.99 16.82 5.21
C ASP A 82 -16.66 16.05 6.49
N LEU A 83 -15.43 16.24 7.00
CA LEU A 83 -14.92 15.52 8.17
C LEU A 83 -15.67 15.86 9.46
N GLU A 84 -16.33 17.02 9.54
CA GLU A 84 -17.15 17.42 10.70
C GLU A 84 -18.34 16.49 10.92
N LYS A 85 -18.78 15.79 9.88
CA LYS A 85 -19.86 14.79 9.94
C LYS A 85 -19.37 13.37 10.21
N THR A 86 -18.10 13.20 10.58
CA THR A 86 -17.49 11.88 10.82
C THR A 86 -16.87 11.82 12.22
N ASN A 87 -16.33 10.66 12.63
CA ASN A 87 -15.48 10.60 13.82
C ASN A 87 -14.00 10.90 13.52
N ILE A 88 -13.68 11.25 12.27
CA ILE A 88 -12.34 11.58 11.81
C ILE A 88 -12.10 13.07 11.98
N ARG A 89 -11.01 13.42 12.67
CA ARG A 89 -10.55 14.79 12.84
C ARG A 89 -9.61 15.20 11.71
N SER A 90 -8.64 14.36 11.37
CA SER A 90 -7.67 14.66 10.31
C SER A 90 -7.21 13.40 9.59
N LEU A 91 -6.91 13.55 8.29
CA LEU A 91 -6.28 12.56 7.43
C LEU A 91 -4.95 13.12 6.97
N ASN A 92 -3.85 12.51 7.39
CA ASN A 92 -2.50 12.98 7.13
C ASN A 92 -1.81 12.00 6.18
N PRO A 93 -1.76 12.29 4.86
CA PRO A 93 -1.13 11.39 3.90
C PRO A 93 0.36 11.25 4.18
N PHE A 94 0.89 10.05 4.00
CA PHE A 94 2.33 9.81 4.01
C PHE A 94 2.92 10.12 2.64
N GLY A 95 3.99 10.90 2.62
CA GLY A 95 4.86 11.03 1.45
C GLY A 95 5.72 9.79 1.28
N PHE A 96 6.45 9.70 0.16
CA PHE A 96 7.35 8.57 -0.07
C PHE A 96 8.44 8.49 1.00
N GLN A 97 8.90 9.63 1.52
CA GLN A 97 9.90 9.70 2.60
C GLN A 97 9.43 9.03 3.90
N ASP A 98 8.14 9.07 4.18
CA ASP A 98 7.55 8.50 5.40
C ASP A 98 7.45 6.97 5.33
N LYS A 99 7.73 6.38 4.16
CA LYS A 99 7.74 4.93 3.94
C LYS A 99 9.08 4.29 4.37
N LEU A 100 10.12 5.07 4.66
CA LEU A 100 11.40 4.51 5.11
C LEU A 100 11.36 4.14 6.58
N ALA A 101 11.76 2.91 6.89
CA ALA A 101 11.89 2.41 8.25
C ALA A 101 13.33 2.51 8.77
N SER A 102 13.49 2.17 10.06
CA SER A 102 14.80 1.98 10.71
C SER A 102 15.71 3.22 10.73
N GLY A 103 15.12 4.42 10.70
CA GLY A 103 15.89 5.68 10.70
C GLY A 103 16.59 6.00 9.38
N LEU A 104 16.36 5.18 8.33
CA LEU A 104 16.83 5.48 6.99
C LEU A 104 16.13 6.73 6.48
N ASN A 105 16.89 7.69 5.97
CA ASN A 105 16.36 8.89 5.36
C ASN A 105 16.57 8.87 3.83
N VAL A 106 15.87 9.75 3.14
CA VAL A 106 15.92 9.84 1.67
C VAL A 106 17.32 10.23 1.17
N THR A 107 18.07 11.02 1.93
CA THR A 107 19.42 11.45 1.54
C THR A 107 20.37 10.25 1.49
N ASP A 108 20.31 9.37 2.48
CA ASP A 108 21.16 8.19 2.52
C ASP A 108 20.72 7.15 1.49
N LEU A 109 19.41 7.01 1.25
CA LEU A 109 18.90 6.20 0.15
C LEU A 109 19.44 6.68 -1.21
N LYS A 110 19.46 8.00 -1.45
CA LYS A 110 20.00 8.58 -2.70
C LYS A 110 21.48 8.27 -2.88
N LYS A 111 22.30 8.40 -1.84
CA LYS A 111 23.71 8.02 -1.90
C LYS A 111 23.89 6.54 -2.22
N LEU A 112 23.06 5.68 -1.65
CA LEU A 112 23.13 4.24 -1.92
C LEU A 112 22.83 3.93 -3.40
N VAL A 113 21.82 4.59 -3.97
CA VAL A 113 21.41 4.44 -5.39
C VAL A 113 22.54 4.79 -6.38
N GLU A 114 23.46 5.68 -5.98
CA GLU A 114 24.64 6.07 -6.77
C GLU A 114 25.73 4.99 -6.83
N SER A 115 25.69 4.01 -5.93
CA SER A 115 26.67 2.92 -5.87
C SER A 115 26.21 1.67 -6.62
N PRO A 116 27.13 0.92 -7.26
CA PRO A 116 26.81 -0.39 -7.78
C PRO A 116 26.59 -1.36 -6.62
N GLY A 117 25.56 -2.20 -6.71
CA GLY A 117 25.27 -3.18 -5.67
C GLY A 117 23.82 -3.64 -5.65
N LYS A 118 23.52 -4.50 -4.69
CA LYS A 118 22.18 -5.02 -4.43
C LYS A 118 21.93 -5.02 -2.93
N SER A 119 20.76 -4.54 -2.53
CA SER A 119 20.30 -4.57 -1.15
C SER A 119 19.32 -5.72 -0.92
N ILE A 120 19.39 -6.36 0.24
CA ILE A 120 18.23 -7.10 0.76
C ILE A 120 17.32 -6.09 1.44
N ILE A 121 16.06 -6.08 1.02
CA ILE A 121 15.04 -5.19 1.57
C ILE A 121 13.84 -5.98 2.10
N LEU A 122 13.15 -5.38 3.06
CA LEU A 122 11.84 -5.81 3.52
C LEU A 122 10.81 -4.76 3.14
N LEU A 123 9.72 -5.21 2.55
CA LEU A 123 8.59 -4.38 2.15
C LEU A 123 7.36 -4.79 2.94
N GLN A 124 6.59 -3.79 3.36
CA GLN A 124 5.22 -3.94 3.80
C GLN A 124 4.33 -3.17 2.84
N THR A 125 3.21 -3.77 2.44
CA THR A 125 2.24 -3.17 1.52
C THR A 125 0.91 -2.90 2.23
N ILE A 126 0.06 -2.07 1.61
CA ILE A 126 -1.27 -1.77 2.14
C ILE A 126 -2.21 -3.00 2.11
N THR A 127 -1.93 -3.96 1.23
CA THR A 127 -2.61 -5.25 1.09
C THR A 127 -1.75 -6.16 0.22
N THR A 128 -2.10 -7.44 0.09
CA THR A 128 -1.38 -8.35 -0.81
C THR A 128 -1.38 -7.82 -2.24
N VAL A 129 -0.18 -7.75 -2.82
CA VAL A 129 0.13 -7.37 -4.20
C VAL A 129 0.56 -8.63 -4.96
N ASP A 130 0.24 -8.69 -6.25
CA ASP A 130 0.72 -9.75 -7.15
C ASP A 130 2.26 -9.81 -7.12
N SER A 131 2.80 -11.02 -6.99
CA SER A 131 4.25 -11.21 -6.86
C SER A 131 5.01 -10.83 -8.14
N THR A 132 4.36 -10.85 -9.30
CA THR A 132 4.98 -10.46 -10.57
C THR A 132 5.31 -8.96 -10.64
N GLU A 133 4.61 -8.13 -9.86
CA GLU A 133 4.89 -6.68 -9.79
C GLU A 133 6.29 -6.42 -9.21
N TRP A 134 6.77 -7.30 -8.32
CA TRP A 134 8.08 -7.15 -7.68
C TRP A 134 9.24 -7.45 -8.61
N SER A 135 9.01 -8.25 -9.66
CA SER A 135 10.02 -8.66 -10.62
C SER A 135 10.60 -7.48 -11.40
N ALA A 136 9.86 -6.36 -11.50
CA ALA A 136 10.34 -5.13 -12.10
C ALA A 136 11.45 -4.45 -11.27
N PHE A 137 11.49 -4.70 -9.95
CA PHE A 137 12.43 -4.05 -9.04
C PHE A 137 13.58 -4.98 -8.65
N GLY A 138 13.34 -6.28 -8.53
CA GLY A 138 14.38 -7.22 -8.12
C GLY A 138 13.89 -8.65 -7.97
N GLU A 139 14.70 -9.47 -7.31
CA GLU A 139 14.43 -10.88 -7.09
C GLU A 139 13.64 -11.07 -5.78
N LEU A 140 12.47 -11.69 -5.86
CA LEU A 140 11.66 -12.02 -4.70
C LEU A 140 12.23 -13.26 -3.99
N ILE A 141 12.74 -13.09 -2.77
CA ILE A 141 13.26 -14.19 -1.94
C ILE A 141 12.10 -14.90 -1.24
N PHE A 142 11.17 -14.12 -0.69
CA PHE A 142 10.12 -14.61 0.16
C PHE A 142 8.95 -13.63 0.20
N HIS A 143 7.73 -14.14 0.35
CA HIS A 143 6.59 -13.33 0.72
C HIS A 143 5.63 -14.10 1.63
N LYS A 144 4.95 -13.35 2.49
CA LYS A 144 3.85 -13.85 3.31
C LYS A 144 2.87 -12.70 3.59
N ASP A 145 1.60 -12.93 3.29
CA ASP A 145 0.52 -11.96 3.46
C ASP A 145 0.79 -10.63 2.70
N TYR A 146 1.12 -9.56 3.41
CA TYR A 146 1.45 -8.24 2.86
C TYR A 146 2.92 -7.85 3.08
N PHE A 147 3.76 -8.82 3.48
CA PHE A 147 5.20 -8.69 3.67
C PHE A 147 5.97 -9.38 2.55
N TYR A 148 6.99 -8.70 2.04
CA TYR A 148 7.84 -9.19 0.96
C TYR A 148 9.30 -8.95 1.29
N ARG A 149 10.17 -9.89 0.90
CA ARG A 149 11.62 -9.77 1.00
C ARG A 149 12.23 -9.90 -0.39
N LEU A 150 12.96 -8.89 -0.82
CA LEU A 150 13.55 -8.84 -2.15
C LEU A 150 15.06 -8.61 -2.07
N VAL A 151 15.79 -9.07 -3.09
CA VAL A 151 17.11 -8.56 -3.46
C VAL A 151 16.92 -7.52 -4.57
N VAL A 152 17.27 -6.27 -4.31
CA VAL A 152 17.00 -5.14 -5.21
C VAL A 152 18.30 -4.44 -5.59
N PRO A 153 18.62 -4.29 -6.89
CA PRO A 153 19.71 -3.43 -7.33
C PRO A 153 19.55 -2.01 -6.80
N HIS A 154 20.63 -1.37 -6.36
CA HIS A 154 20.57 -0.04 -5.76
C HIS A 154 19.84 0.98 -6.64
N GLN A 155 20.01 0.89 -7.96
CA GLN A 155 19.39 1.75 -8.96
C GLN A 155 17.85 1.75 -8.90
N ASN A 156 17.25 0.64 -8.47
CA ASN A 156 15.80 0.46 -8.45
C ASN A 156 15.15 0.90 -7.12
N LEU A 157 15.94 1.24 -6.09
CA LEU A 157 15.42 1.54 -4.76
C LEU A 157 14.56 2.82 -4.73
N MET A 158 14.91 3.83 -5.55
CA MET A 158 14.13 5.07 -5.66
C MET A 158 12.79 4.88 -6.37
N ASP A 159 12.71 4.00 -7.36
CA ASP A 159 11.45 3.69 -8.02
C ASP A 159 10.56 2.84 -7.10
N LEU A 160 11.18 1.90 -6.38
CA LEU A 160 10.47 1.04 -5.46
C LEU A 160 9.83 1.80 -4.29
N ILE A 161 10.51 2.78 -3.68
CA ILE A 161 9.92 3.56 -2.58
C ILE A 161 8.70 4.37 -3.03
N GLN A 162 8.63 4.72 -4.31
CA GLN A 162 7.51 5.44 -4.90
C GLN A 162 6.36 4.51 -5.30
N TYR A 163 6.53 3.19 -5.20
CA TYR A 163 5.51 2.23 -5.60
C TYR A 163 4.17 2.47 -4.85
N PRO A 164 3.03 2.57 -5.56
CA PRO A 164 1.76 3.01 -4.95
C PRO A 164 1.25 2.12 -3.82
N CYS A 165 1.41 0.80 -3.93
CA CYS A 165 0.96 -0.13 -2.88
C CYS A 165 1.91 -0.19 -1.68
N LEU A 166 3.10 0.42 -1.78
CA LEU A 166 4.11 0.36 -0.74
C LEU A 166 3.67 1.19 0.47
N ARG A 167 3.60 0.52 1.62
CA ARG A 167 3.36 1.13 2.93
C ARG A 167 4.67 1.44 3.63
N MET A 168 5.64 0.52 3.59
CA MET A 168 6.91 0.67 4.28
C MET A 168 8.01 -0.12 3.57
N MET A 169 9.23 0.42 3.56
CA MET A 169 10.46 -0.21 3.10
C MET A 169 11.54 -0.10 4.16
N SER A 170 12.25 -1.20 4.40
CA SER A 170 13.45 -1.27 5.25
C SER A 170 14.58 -1.92 4.47
N ILE A 171 15.80 -1.39 4.61
CA ILE A 171 17.01 -2.03 4.09
C ILE A 171 17.59 -2.92 5.20
N VAL A 172 17.68 -4.22 4.94
CA VAL A 172 18.22 -5.20 5.89
C VAL A 172 19.73 -5.36 5.70
N LYS A 173 20.20 -5.31 4.45
CA LYS A 173 21.62 -5.41 4.08
C LYS A 173 21.85 -4.60 2.82
N GLU A 174 22.76 -3.64 2.85
CA GLU A 174 23.04 -2.73 1.73
C GLU A 174 23.87 -3.42 0.63
N ASN A 175 24.97 -4.08 0.97
CA ASN A 175 25.83 -4.75 -0.01
C ASN A 175 25.66 -6.27 0.09
N TYR A 176 24.62 -6.80 -0.52
CA TYR A 176 24.39 -8.23 -0.60
C TYR A 176 25.22 -8.86 -1.72
N GLU A 177 26.13 -9.73 -1.32
CA GLU A 177 26.75 -10.72 -2.19
C GLU A 177 26.03 -12.06 -1.97
N PRO A 178 25.73 -12.82 -3.04
CA PRO A 178 25.22 -14.18 -2.90
C PRO A 178 26.19 -14.98 -2.03
N GLU A 179 25.67 -15.78 -1.11
CA GLU A 179 26.52 -16.74 -0.40
C GLU A 179 27.11 -17.68 -1.45
N ASP A 180 28.44 -17.69 -1.54
CA ASP A 180 29.15 -18.53 -2.48
C ASP A 180 28.79 -19.99 -2.15
N GLN A 181 28.06 -20.67 -3.04
CA GLN A 181 27.71 -22.09 -2.88
C GLN A 181 28.93 -23.01 -3.08
N SER A 182 30.15 -22.49 -2.90
CA SER A 182 31.41 -23.21 -2.93
C SER A 182 31.71 -23.86 -1.57
N PHE A 183 30.70 -24.35 -0.84
CA PHE A 183 30.95 -25.32 0.22
C PHE A 183 31.24 -26.66 -0.46
N ASN A 184 32.51 -26.90 -0.79
CA ASN A 184 33.01 -28.22 -1.14
C ASN A 184 33.42 -28.91 0.17
N PRO A 185 32.61 -29.80 0.77
CA PRO A 185 32.93 -30.39 2.07
C PRO A 185 34.02 -31.48 1.97
N LYS A 186 34.74 -31.57 0.84
CA LYS A 186 35.83 -32.51 0.64
C LYS A 186 36.92 -31.90 -0.25
N LYS A 187 37.95 -31.32 0.38
CA LYS A 187 39.35 -31.51 -0.01
C LYS A 187 40.28 -31.12 1.14
#